data_AF-A0A453JQB5-F1
#
_entry.id   AF-A0A453JQB5-F1
#
_cell.length_a   1.000
_cell.length_b   1.000
_cell.length_c   1.000
_cell.angle_alpha   90.00
_cell.angle_beta   90.00
_cell.angle_gamma   90.00
#
_symmetry.space_group_name_H-M   'P 1'
#
loop_
_entity.id
_entity.type
_entity.pdbx_description
1 polymer ?
#
loop_
_entity_poly.entity_id
_entity_poly.type
_entity_poly.pdbx_seq_one_letter_code
_entity_poly.pdbx_strand_id
1 'polypeptide(L)'
;MSALGRPQDMSSNTAIQLQPIFAQWVQNIHATTPGITAPGATTSTSLTWGGGELVALGGKVALLPIPLGTADFFSPSHSCI
;
A
#
# COMPACT_ATOMS: atom_id res chain seq x y z
N MET A 1 12.58 -20.21 -5.05
CA MET A 1 11.98 -21.26 -5.91
C MET A 1 12.09 -20.95 -7.40
N SER A 2 12.27 -19.69 -7.79
CA SER A 2 12.33 -19.26 -9.20
C SER A 2 13.47 -19.92 -10.00
N ALA A 3 14.68 -20.00 -9.44
CA ALA A 3 15.83 -20.62 -10.13
C ALA A 3 15.66 -22.13 -10.38
N LEU A 4 14.77 -22.80 -9.64
CA LEU A 4 14.46 -24.22 -9.83
C LEU A 4 13.30 -24.44 -10.82
N GLY A 5 12.81 -23.39 -11.49
CA GLY A 5 11.67 -23.49 -12.41
C GLY A 5 10.34 -23.80 -11.73
N ARG A 6 10.21 -23.55 -10.42
CA ARG A 6 8.99 -23.78 -9.63
C ARG A 6 8.38 -22.47 -9.12
N PRO A 7 7.94 -21.56 -9.99
CA PRO A 7 7.44 -20.26 -9.57
C PRO A 7 6.17 -20.34 -8.72
N GLN A 8 5.31 -21.36 -8.91
CA GLN A 8 4.10 -21.58 -8.12
C GLN A 8 4.37 -21.81 -6.62
N ASP A 9 5.57 -22.24 -6.25
CA ASP A 9 5.94 -22.50 -4.87
C ASP A 9 6.63 -21.28 -4.21
N MET A 10 6.79 -20.16 -4.94
CA MET A 10 7.41 -18.96 -4.38
C MET A 10 6.42 -18.17 -3.51
N SER A 11 6.93 -17.49 -2.48
CA SER A 11 6.16 -16.46 -1.77
C SER A 11 6.09 -15.19 -2.61
N SER A 12 4.98 -14.97 -3.32
CA SER A 12 4.76 -13.79 -4.19
C SER A 12 3.28 -13.50 -4.37
N ASN A 13 2.96 -12.36 -4.98
CA ASN A 13 1.58 -11.92 -5.24
C ASN A 13 0.77 -12.90 -6.11
N THR A 14 1.42 -13.74 -6.91
CA THR A 14 0.75 -14.65 -7.87
C THR A 14 0.84 -16.12 -7.46
N ALA A 15 1.62 -16.44 -6.43
CA ALA A 15 1.84 -17.79 -5.95
C ALA A 15 1.38 -17.90 -4.49
N ILE A 16 2.23 -18.38 -3.57
CA ILE A 16 1.89 -18.43 -2.15
C ILE A 16 1.91 -17.00 -1.61
N GLN A 17 0.74 -16.46 -1.28
CA GLN A 17 0.62 -15.09 -0.81
C GLN A 17 0.83 -15.00 0.70
N LEU A 18 1.63 -14.02 1.12
CA LEU A 18 1.77 -13.63 2.52
C LEU A 18 1.42 -12.15 2.62
N GLN A 19 0.15 -11.87 2.88
CA GLN A 19 -0.33 -10.49 2.83
C GLN A 19 -0.09 -9.76 4.16
N PRO A 20 0.33 -8.48 4.11
CA PRO A 20 0.45 -7.63 5.29
C PRO A 20 -0.92 -7.05 5.68
N ILE A 21 -1.87 -7.93 6.02
CA ILE A 21 -3.30 -7.58 6.25
C ILE A 21 -3.45 -6.51 7.33
N PHE A 22 -2.61 -6.52 8.36
CA PHE A 22 -2.65 -5.50 9.41
C PHE A 22 -2.25 -4.12 8.89
N ALA A 23 -1.21 -4.03 8.07
CA ALA A 23 -0.80 -2.76 7.48
C ALA A 23 -1.86 -2.25 6.50
N GLN A 24 -2.43 -3.12 5.66
CA GLN A 24 -3.54 -2.77 4.76
C GLN A 24 -4.77 -2.26 5.54
N TRP A 25 -5.08 -2.89 6.68
CA TRP A 25 -6.15 -2.43 7.55
C TRP A 25 -5.89 -1.03 8.13
N VAL A 26 -4.66 -0.74 8.58
CA VAL A 26 -4.27 0.62 9.01
C VAL A 26 -4.37 1.62 7.87
N GLN A 27 -3.91 1.27 6.65
CA GLN A 27 -4.05 2.13 5.46
C GLN A 27 -5.53 2.48 5.22
N ASN A 28 -6.43 1.49 5.29
CA ASN A 28 -7.87 1.69 5.10
C ASN A 28 -8.48 2.62 6.17
N ILE A 29 -8.07 2.50 7.43
CA ILE A 29 -8.54 3.41 8.48
C ILE A 29 -8.11 4.84 8.16
N HIS A 30 -6.84 5.06 7.85
CA HIS A 30 -6.36 6.42 7.56
C HIS A 30 -7.00 6.99 6.29
N ALA A 31 -7.21 6.18 5.25
CA ALA A 31 -7.90 6.59 4.02
C ALA A 31 -9.35 7.04 4.28
N THR A 32 -10.05 6.40 5.22
CA THR A 32 -11.47 6.64 5.53
C THR A 32 -11.72 7.52 6.77
N THR A 33 -10.66 7.95 7.44
CA THR A 33 -10.72 8.78 8.66
C THR A 33 -11.39 10.16 8.45
N PRO A 34 -11.12 10.91 7.36
CA PRO A 34 -11.73 12.23 7.15
C PRO A 34 -13.25 12.16 7.15
N GLY A 35 -13.89 12.99 7.97
CA GLY A 35 -15.36 13.02 8.09
C GLY A 35 -15.99 11.92 8.96
N ILE A 36 -15.23 10.91 9.40
CA ILE A 36 -15.71 9.87 10.33
C ILE A 36 -15.03 10.00 11.69
N THR A 37 -13.78 9.57 11.79
CA THR A 37 -13.00 9.64 13.04
C THR A 37 -12.24 10.97 13.18
N ALA A 38 -12.13 11.74 12.10
CA ALA A 38 -11.63 13.11 12.10
C ALA A 38 -12.62 14.06 11.38
N PRO A 39 -13.67 14.55 12.07
CA PRO A 39 -14.75 15.32 11.45
C PRO A 39 -14.30 16.67 10.84
N GLY A 40 -13.23 17.27 11.36
CA GLY A 40 -12.68 18.52 10.85
C GLY A 40 -11.62 18.37 9.77
N ALA A 41 -11.20 17.14 9.45
CA ALA A 41 -10.20 16.89 8.43
C ALA A 41 -10.88 16.75 7.05
N THR A 42 -10.30 17.41 6.04
CA THR A 42 -10.77 17.34 4.65
C THR A 42 -10.02 16.30 3.81
N THR A 43 -8.84 15.87 4.26
CA THR A 43 -8.00 14.85 3.62
C THR A 43 -7.38 13.92 4.64
N SER A 44 -6.93 12.74 4.19
CA SER A 44 -6.16 11.82 5.03
C SER A 44 -4.82 12.44 5.45
N THR A 45 -4.14 11.83 6.42
CA THR A 45 -2.83 12.29 6.94
C THR A 45 -1.70 12.13 5.91
N SER A 46 -1.89 11.29 4.90
CA SER A 46 -1.05 11.18 3.71
C SER A 46 -1.88 10.65 2.54
N LEU A 47 -1.57 11.06 1.31
CA LEU A 47 -2.23 10.52 0.11
C LEU A 47 -1.76 9.09 -0.21
N THR A 48 -0.67 8.66 0.41
CA THR A 48 -0.13 7.30 0.30
C THR A 48 -1.06 6.23 0.87
N TRP A 49 -1.92 6.58 1.83
CA TRP A 49 -2.86 5.64 2.48
C TRP A 49 -3.94 5.09 1.55
N GLY A 50 -4.19 5.75 0.41
CA GLY A 50 -5.33 5.46 -0.45
C GLY A 50 -6.50 6.43 -0.22
N GLY A 51 -7.49 6.37 -1.12
CA GLY A 51 -8.69 7.24 -1.06
C GLY A 51 -8.52 8.66 -1.63
N GLY A 52 -7.29 9.08 -1.96
CA GLY A 52 -6.99 10.34 -2.65
C GLY A 52 -6.60 10.13 -4.13
N GLU A 53 -6.68 11.18 -4.93
CA GLU A 53 -6.22 11.17 -6.33
C GLU A 53 -4.69 11.24 -6.44
N LEU A 54 -4.18 10.76 -7.59
CA LEU A 54 -2.78 10.93 -7.98
C LEU A 54 -2.46 12.42 -8.07
N VAL A 55 -1.38 12.84 -7.41
CA VAL A 55 -0.88 14.22 -7.51
C VAL A 55 0.29 14.23 -8.47
N ALA A 56 0.20 15.03 -9.54
CA ALA A 56 1.27 15.22 -10.49
C ALA A 56 1.72 16.69 -10.52
N LEU A 57 3.05 16.90 -10.60
CA LEU A 57 3.67 18.22 -10.72
C LEU A 57 4.66 18.18 -11.88
N GLY A 58 4.51 19.09 -12.85
CA GLY A 58 5.42 19.16 -14.01
C GLY A 58 5.54 17.86 -14.80
N GLY A 59 4.45 17.09 -14.91
CA GLY A 59 4.43 15.81 -15.63
C GLY A 59 5.05 14.62 -14.89
N LYS A 60 5.42 14.77 -13.62
CA LYS A 60 5.88 13.68 -12.74
C LYS A 60 4.87 13.39 -11.65
N VAL A 61 4.77 12.13 -11.24
CA VAL A 61 3.99 11.73 -10.06
C VAL A 61 4.69 12.26 -8.81
N ALA A 62 4.01 13.10 -8.05
CA ALA A 62 4.47 13.61 -6.77
C ALA A 62 4.02 12.69 -5.62
N LEU A 63 2.74 12.28 -5.62
CA LEU A 63 2.21 11.30 -4.67
C LEU A 63 1.16 10.39 -5.33
N LEU A 64 1.18 9.10 -4.95
CA LEU A 64 0.12 8.13 -5.27
C LEU A 64 -0.08 7.16 -4.10
N PRO A 65 -1.23 6.47 -4.01
CA PRO A 65 -1.44 5.39 -3.05
C PRO A 65 -0.40 4.25 -3.20
N ILE A 66 0.16 3.75 -2.09
CA ILE A 66 1.13 2.64 -2.14
C ILE A 66 0.40 1.33 -1.78
N PRO A 67 0.19 0.42 -2.75
CA PRO A 67 -0.40 -0.89 -2.48
C PRO A 67 0.61 -1.79 -1.77
N LEU A 68 0.19 -2.44 -0.68
CA LEU A 68 1.03 -3.38 0.07
C LEU A 68 0.76 -4.82 -0.37
N GLY A 69 1.80 -5.49 -0.86
CA GLY A 69 1.75 -6.87 -1.35
C GLY A 69 2.63 -7.83 -0.54
N THR A 70 2.84 -9.01 -1.12
CA THR A 70 3.61 -10.10 -0.49
C THR A 70 5.07 -9.73 -0.24
N ALA A 71 5.67 -8.86 -1.08
CA ALA A 71 7.04 -8.40 -0.88
C ALA A 71 7.18 -7.53 0.39
N ASP A 72 6.17 -6.71 0.68
CA ASP A 72 6.15 -5.76 1.79
C ASP A 72 5.99 -6.46 3.14
N PHE A 73 5.42 -7.66 3.14
CA PHE A 73 5.40 -8.52 4.31
C PHE A 73 6.83 -8.89 4.78
N PHE A 74 7.76 -9.07 3.84
CA PHE A 74 9.16 -9.40 4.14
C PHE A 74 10.06 -8.17 4.27
N SER A 75 9.68 -7.04 3.69
CA SER A 75 10.45 -5.80 3.73
C SER A 75 9.53 -4.61 4.04
N PRO A 76 9.09 -4.48 5.30
CA PRO A 76 8.07 -3.49 5.69
C PRO A 76 8.48 -2.03 5.48
N SER A 77 9.79 -1.76 5.42
CA SER A 77 10.32 -0.41 5.25
C SER A 77 10.38 0.07 3.80
N HIS A 78 10.33 -0.84 2.81
CA HIS A 78 10.54 -0.48 1.41
C HIS A 78 9.34 0.21 0.76
N SER A 79 8.14 0.06 1.33
CA SER A 79 6.91 0.66 0.82
C SER A 79 6.55 2.01 1.47
N CYS A 80 7.45 2.60 2.27
CA CYS A 80 7.22 3.90 2.92
C CYS A 80 7.97 5.06 2.25
N ILE A 81 8.70 4.80 1.16
CA ILE A 81 9.57 5.75 0.45
C ILE A 81 9.37 5.67 -1.06
#